data_AF-A0A661K950-F1
#
_entry.id   AF-A0A661K950-F1
#
_cell.length_a   1.000
_cell.length_b   1.000
_cell.length_c   1.000
_cell.angle_alpha   90.00
_cell.angle_beta   90.00
_cell.angle_gamma   90.00
#
_symmetry.space_group_name_H-M   'P 1'
#
loop_
_entity.id
_entity.type
_entity.pdbx_description
1 polymer ?
#
loop_
_entity_poly.entity_id
_entity_poly.type
_entity_poly.pdbx_seq_one_letter_code
_entity_poly.pdbx_strand_id
1 'polypeptide(L)' 'MRRKEERREIIISMYKWQRVKVLESQGKRIKEIARCVKLSRNTVRKYMRSAEPPRFKKGML' A
#
# COMPACT_ATOMS: atom_id res chain seq x y z
N MET A 1 9.62 -11.19 -19.28
CA MET A 1 9.58 -9.83 -18.71
C MET A 1 8.33 -9.56 -17.85
N ARG A 2 7.10 -9.82 -18.32
CA ARG A 2 5.82 -9.58 -17.60
C ARG A 2 5.77 -10.10 -16.14
N ARG A 3 6.22 -11.35 -15.89
CA ARG A 3 6.25 -11.94 -14.54
C ARG A 3 7.17 -11.23 -13.53
N LYS A 4 8.29 -10.64 -13.98
CA LYS A 4 9.21 -9.90 -13.10
C LYS A 4 8.60 -8.55 -12.69
N GLU A 5 7.88 -7.89 -13.60
CA GLU A 5 7.21 -6.62 -13.34
C GLU A 5 6.04 -6.79 -12.37
N GLU A 6 5.20 -7.82 -12.57
CA GLU A 6 4.14 -8.18 -11.62
C GLU A 6 4.68 -8.40 -10.21
N ARG A 7 5.79 -9.16 -10.09
CA ARG A 7 6.42 -9.41 -8.78
C ARG A 7 6.92 -8.12 -8.15
N ARG A 8 7.48 -7.19 -8.93
CA ARG A 8 7.91 -5.87 -8.45
C ARG A 8 6.73 -5.04 -7.96
N GLU A 9 5.65 -4.96 -8.73
CA GLU A 9 4.45 -4.20 -8.35
C GLU A 9 3.82 -4.74 -7.06
N ILE A 10 3.73 -6.07 -6.93
CA ILE A 10 3.26 -6.73 -5.70
C ILE A 10 4.13 -6.33 -4.50
N ILE A 11 5.45 -6.38 -4.65
CA ILE A 11 6.39 -6.00 -3.58
C ILE A 11 6.22 -4.52 -3.21
N ILE A 12 6.12 -3.62 -4.19
CA ILE A 12 5.94 -2.17 -3.96
C ILE A 12 4.65 -1.92 -3.18
N SER A 13 3.56 -2.57 -3.57
CA SER A 13 2.26 -2.42 -2.94
C SER A 13 2.23 -2.99 -1.51
N MET A 14 2.85 -4.16 -1.28
CA MET A 14 3.02 -4.73 0.06
C MET A 14 3.85 -3.81 0.96
N TYR A 15 4.98 -3.29 0.45
CA TYR A 15 5.83 -2.36 1.18
C TYR A 15 5.08 -1.08 1.56
N LYS A 16 4.33 -0.50 0.62
CA LYS A 16 3.52 0.71 0.88
C LYS A 16 2.43 0.44 1.90
N TRP A 17 1.76 -0.71 1.85
CA TRP A 17 0.77 -1.11 2.87
C TRP A 17 1.39 -1.18 4.27
N GLN A 18 2.52 -1.88 4.39
CA GLN A 18 3.21 -2.01 5.68
C GLN A 18 3.67 -0.65 6.21
N ARG A 19 4.16 0.23 5.32
CA ARG A 19 4.56 1.59 5.70
C ARG A 19 3.38 2.43 6.19
N VAL A 20 2.21 2.28 5.59
CA VAL A 20 0.97 2.92 6.10
C VAL A 20 0.67 2.45 7.51
N LYS A 21 0.73 1.15 7.80
CA LYS A 21 0.46 0.59 9.14
C LYS A 21 1.42 1.11 10.21
N VAL A 22 2.71 1.17 9.91
CA VAL A 22 3.71 1.73 10.84
C VAL A 22 3.46 3.21 11.12
N LEU A 23 3.10 4.00 10.11
CA LEU A 23 2.82 5.43 10.32
C LEU A 23 1.49 5.66 11.04
N GLU A 24 0.49 4.81 10.80
CA GLU A 24 -0.78 4.79 11.52
C GLU A 24 -0.56 4.49 13.01
N SER A 25 0.25 3.48 13.35
CA SER A 25 0.57 3.15 14.74
C SER A 25 1.38 4.24 15.45
N GLN A 26 2.06 5.12 14.70
CA GLN A 26 2.73 6.32 15.20
C GLN A 26 1.79 7.53 15.35
N GLY A 27 0.48 7.37 15.08
CA GLY A 27 -0.52 8.43 15.21
C GLY A 27 -0.52 9.46 14.08
N LYS A 28 0.17 9.21 12.95
CA LYS A 28 0.22 10.16 11.83
C LYS A 28 -1.14 10.28 11.14
N ARG A 29 -1.51 11.50 10.71
CA ARG A 29 -2.78 11.73 10.02
C ARG A 29 -2.72 11.27 8.56
N ILE A 30 -3.88 10.92 7.98
CA ILE A 30 -4.01 10.44 6.58
C ILE A 30 -3.28 11.34 5.57
N LYS A 31 -3.36 12.67 5.71
CA LYS A 31 -2.70 13.63 4.80
C LYS A 31 -1.16 13.54 4.88
N GLU A 32 -0.61 13.32 6.07
CA GLU A 32 0.83 13.15 6.26
C GLU A 32 1.29 11.83 5.66
N ILE A 33 0.58 10.74 5.98
CA ILE A 33 0.88 9.41 5.48
C ILE A 33 0.89 9.38 3.96
N ALA A 34 -0.15 9.93 3.32
CA ALA A 34 -0.24 10.01 1.85
C ALA A 34 0.98 10.68 1.20
N ARG A 35 1.48 11.78 1.80
CA ARG A 35 2.70 12.46 1.34
C ARG A 35 3.94 11.59 1.53
N CYS A 36 4.09 10.94 2.68
CA CYS A 36 5.24 10.10 3.00
C CYS A 36 5.37 8.88 2.08
N VAL A 37 4.26 8.19 1.78
CA VAL A 37 4.28 6.92 1.02
C VAL A 37 3.91 7.09 -0.46
N LYS A 38 3.69 8.33 -0.91
CA LYS A 38 3.29 8.68 -2.29
C LYS A 38 2.05 7.91 -2.75
N LEU A 39 1.00 7.95 -1.95
CA LEU A 39 -0.30 7.33 -2.24
C LEU A 39 -1.43 8.36 -2.21
N SER A 40 -2.51 8.06 -2.91
CA SER A 40 -3.75 8.83 -2.75
C SER A 40 -4.30 8.67 -1.32
N ARG A 41 -5.01 9.69 -0.82
CA ARG A 41 -5.70 9.62 0.48
C ARG A 41 -6.69 8.45 0.54
N ASN A 42 -7.31 8.10 -0.60
CA ASN A 42 -8.24 6.97 -0.70
C ASN A 42 -7.51 5.64 -0.52
N THR A 43 -6.34 5.46 -1.14
CA THR A 43 -5.53 4.25 -0.99
C THR A 43 -5.04 4.09 0.45
N VAL A 44 -4.61 5.19 1.09
CA VAL A 44 -4.23 5.17 2.51
C VAL A 44 -5.40 4.72 3.39
N ARG A 45 -6.60 5.29 3.20
CA ARG A 45 -7.80 4.83 3.93
C ARG A 45 -8.11 3.35 3.69
N LYS A 46 -7.98 2.87 2.44
CA LYS A 46 -8.15 1.45 2.10
C LYS A 46 -7.16 0.57 2.86
N TYR A 47 -5.89 0.96 2.90
CA TYR A 47 -4.83 0.21 3.58
C TYR A 47 -4.98 0.21 5.11
N MET A 48 -5.37 1.34 5.71
CA MET A 48 -5.68 1.42 7.14
C MET A 48 -6.83 0.48 7.54
N ARG A 49 -7.90 0.44 6.75
CA ARG A 49 -9.07 -0.42 7.02
C ARG A 49 -8.79 -1.91 6.84
N SER A 50 -7.83 -2.28 6.00
CA SER A 50 -7.55 -3.69 5.72
C SER A 50 -6.61 -4.27 6.78
N ALA A 51 -6.98 -5.42 7.34
CA ALA A 51 -6.13 -6.19 8.24
C ALA A 51 -4.99 -6.91 7.50
N GLU A 52 -5.17 -7.15 6.21
CA GLU A 52 -4.24 -7.90 5.37
C GLU A 52 -3.61 -7.00 4.29
N PRO A 53 -2.41 -7.36 3.79
CA PRO A 53 -1.83 -6.68 2.65
C PRO A 53 -2.69 -6.85 1.38
N PRO A 54 -2.58 -5.94 0.40
CA PRO A 54 -3.32 -6.04 -0.84
C PRO A 54 -3.01 -7.35 -1.58
N ARG A 55 -4.04 -8.21 -1.70
CA ARG A 55 -3.98 -9.43 -2.52
C ARG A 55 -4.21 -9.06 -3.98
N PHE A 56 -3.17 -9.16 -4.80
CA PHE A 56 -3.32 -9.05 -6.26
C PHE A 56 -3.88 -10.36 -6.79
N LYS A 57 -5.09 -10.32 -7.35
CA LYS A 57 -5.62 -11.47 -8.10
C LYS A 57 -4.82 -11.58 -9.39
N LYS A 58 -4.27 -12.77 -9.64
CA LYS A 58 -3.60 -13.15 -10.88
C LYS A 58 -4.58 -12.91 -12.04
N GLY A 59 -4.35 -11.86 -12.83
CA GLY A 59 -5.20 -11.51 -13.99
C GLY A 59 -5.82 -10.11 -13.99
N MET A 60 -5.63 -9.28 -12.96
CA MET A 60 -6.00 -7.87 -13.03
C MET A 60 -4.72 -7.03 -13.19
N LEU A 61 -4.18 -7.02 -14.42
CA LEU A 61 -3.37 -5.99 -15.10
C LEU A 61 -2.87 -6.49 -16.48
#